data_AF-A0A8H7K6V1-F1
#
_entry.id   AF-A0A8H7K6V1-F1
#
_cell.length_a   1.000
_cell.length_b   1.000
_cell.length_c   1.000
_cell.angle_alpha   90.00
_cell.angle_beta   90.00
_cell.angle_gamma   90.00
#
_symmetry.space_group_name_H-M   'P 1'
#
loop_
_entity.id
_entity.type
_entity.pdbx_description
1 polymer ?
#
loop_
_entity_poly.entity_id
_entity_poly.type
_entity_poly.pdbx_seq_one_letter_code
_entity_poly.pdbx_strand_id
1 'polypeptide(L)'
;MASAPPVVSSGLDGMRSPLGLGKRLPAGQQGELQSLRRDLAVIRQTYANFQSEVQTSMSALRQKAANVKEVAAKAVIPDIEGDAGYSYVASGRKQLNSDSDRLVGKVDDLQDLVEDLRKDVVHRGVRPLPRQLEGVSKEIGGLTKELKKMEDYMIQEKPIWTKIWEKELEDVCQGRDELRLMEDLLVDLRDDLEKASETFVLVEQATKEQMKDNGTNASAGSARQFSRGLNSLGNSLDQNAAKEGVLGEVRALQPNHEDRLEAIERAEKLRQKELASRKGNPLHREIKDFVKEGKLKKSGGFEEVERQRLLKDERIRREVWERQNGYIPEEGEEYEEYEEYEEEEDGAQQEEGGGEEAPAAGTPDGTAAQEAK
;
A
#
# COMPACT_ATOMS: atom_id res chain seq x y z
N MET A 1 5.10 38.35 10.59
CA MET A 1 5.28 39.03 11.90
C MET A 1 5.11 37.99 12.99
N ALA A 2 6.16 37.70 13.75
CA ALA A 2 6.08 36.89 14.96
C ALA A 2 7.09 37.43 15.98
N SER A 3 6.59 37.66 17.18
CA SER A 3 7.12 38.49 18.25
C SER A 3 8.23 37.79 19.04
N ALA A 4 9.32 38.51 19.34
CA ALA A 4 10.38 38.05 20.24
C ALA A 4 10.00 38.34 21.72
N PRO A 5 10.31 37.44 22.68
CA PRO A 5 10.06 37.71 24.09
C PRO A 5 11.08 38.69 24.71
N PRO A 6 10.68 39.47 25.72
CA PRO A 6 11.47 40.58 26.25
C PRO A 6 12.58 40.15 27.20
N VAL A 7 13.73 40.80 27.08
CA VAL A 7 14.85 40.75 28.02
C VAL A 7 14.44 41.47 29.31
N VAL A 8 14.26 40.71 30.40
CA VAL A 8 14.10 41.26 31.75
C VAL A 8 15.46 41.69 32.30
N SER A 9 15.69 43.00 32.29
CA SER A 9 16.73 43.67 33.05
C SER A 9 16.27 43.86 34.50
N SER A 10 16.66 42.97 35.40
CA SER A 10 16.47 43.17 36.84
C SER A 10 17.64 43.98 37.40
N GLY A 11 17.38 45.27 37.65
CA GLY A 11 18.23 46.11 38.47
C GLY A 11 18.19 45.63 39.92
N LEU A 12 19.38 45.40 40.47
CA LEU A 12 19.59 45.28 41.91
C LEU A 12 20.49 46.44 42.31
N ASP A 13 19.85 47.56 42.61
CA ASP A 13 20.43 48.66 43.36
C ASP A 13 20.28 48.28 44.85
N GLY A 14 21.39 48.07 45.54
CA GLY A 14 21.36 47.54 46.89
C GLY A 14 22.73 47.31 47.50
N MET A 15 23.17 48.29 48.28
CA MET A 15 24.20 48.21 49.33
C MET A 15 25.66 48.06 48.88
N ARG A 16 26.38 49.20 48.80
CA ARG A 16 27.83 49.23 48.99
C ARG A 16 28.19 50.14 50.15
N SER A 17 28.46 49.52 51.31
CA SER A 17 29.22 50.12 52.42
C SER A 17 30.62 50.55 51.95
N PRO A 18 31.18 51.65 52.47
CA PRO A 18 32.50 52.13 52.09
C PRO A 18 33.55 51.62 53.08
N LEU A 19 34.00 50.37 52.96
CA LEU A 19 35.11 49.87 53.79
C LEU A 19 35.93 48.84 53.02
N GLY A 20 37.23 49.05 52.97
CA GLY A 20 38.19 47.99 52.71
C GLY A 20 39.11 48.25 51.53
N LEU A 21 40.22 48.90 51.85
CA LEU A 21 41.45 48.93 51.07
C LEU A 21 41.83 47.49 50.65
N GLY A 22 41.39 47.07 49.46
CA GLY A 22 41.76 45.79 48.90
C GLY A 22 43.26 45.76 48.68
N LYS A 23 43.96 44.88 49.40
CA LYS A 23 45.34 44.49 49.09
C LYS A 23 45.45 44.33 47.58
N ARG A 24 46.27 45.17 46.93
CA ARG A 24 46.58 45.00 45.51
C ARG A 24 47.07 43.58 45.35
N LEU A 25 46.30 42.75 44.63
CA LEU A 25 46.75 41.43 44.20
C LEU A 25 48.13 41.63 43.57
N PRO A 26 49.16 40.81 43.93
CA PRO A 26 50.48 40.93 43.34
C PRO A 26 50.35 40.90 41.81
N ALA A 27 51.16 41.71 41.11
CA ALA A 27 50.99 41.96 39.68
C ALA A 27 50.88 40.68 38.83
N GLY A 28 51.51 39.58 39.26
CA GLY A 28 51.37 38.24 38.65
C GLY A 28 49.94 37.68 38.74
N GLN A 29 49.29 37.75 39.91
CA GLN A 29 47.91 37.28 40.09
C GLN A 29 46.89 38.13 39.31
N GLN A 30 47.18 39.42 39.10
CA GLN A 30 46.35 40.26 38.23
C GLN A 30 46.49 39.87 36.75
N GLY A 31 47.69 39.49 36.31
CA GLY A 31 47.94 38.96 34.97
C GLY A 31 47.20 37.64 34.72
N GLU A 32 47.26 36.71 35.66
CA GLU A 32 46.54 35.43 35.60
C GLU A 32 45.03 35.62 35.55
N LEU A 33 44.46 36.49 36.40
CA LEU A 33 43.03 36.80 36.36
C LEU A 33 42.59 37.43 35.03
N GLN A 34 43.44 38.26 34.41
CA GLN A 34 43.15 38.80 33.09
C GLN A 34 43.27 37.73 32.00
N SER A 35 44.21 36.78 32.10
CA SER A 35 44.30 35.62 31.21
C SER A 35 43.03 34.78 31.30
N LEU A 36 42.63 34.36 32.51
CA LEU A 36 41.43 33.57 32.73
C LEU A 36 40.16 34.27 32.24
N ARG A 37 40.07 35.60 32.35
CA ARG A 37 38.96 36.38 31.78
C ARG A 37 38.95 36.37 30.25
N ARG A 38 40.12 36.45 29.62
CA ARG A 38 40.24 36.33 28.16
C ARG A 38 39.87 34.92 27.71
N ASP A 39 40.36 33.89 28.41
CA ASP A 39 40.06 32.50 28.09
C ASP A 39 38.56 32.19 28.25
N LEU A 40 37.92 32.70 29.31
CA LEU A 40 36.46 32.62 29.49
C LEU A 40 35.72 33.33 28.34
N ALA A 41 36.17 34.52 27.95
CA ALA A 41 35.57 35.24 26.82
C ALA A 41 35.70 34.47 25.50
N VAL A 42 36.86 33.85 25.25
CA VAL A 42 37.09 32.97 24.10
C VAL A 42 36.18 31.74 24.15
N ILE A 43 36.01 31.10 25.31
CA ILE A 43 35.09 29.96 25.48
C ILE A 43 33.63 30.39 25.23
N ARG A 44 33.21 31.55 25.72
CA ARG A 44 31.86 32.08 25.45
C ARG A 44 31.65 32.38 23.97
N GLN A 45 32.65 32.95 23.31
CA GLN A 45 32.60 33.25 21.89
C GLN A 45 32.55 31.97 21.04
N THR A 46 33.40 30.99 21.35
CA THR A 46 33.41 29.70 20.64
C THR A 46 32.11 28.92 20.86
N TYR A 47 31.53 28.96 22.06
CA TYR A 47 30.22 28.36 22.33
C TYR A 47 29.10 29.07 21.56
N ALA A 48 29.09 30.41 21.52
CA ALA A 48 28.09 31.16 20.74
C ALA A 48 28.22 30.90 19.23
N ASN A 49 29.45 30.82 18.70
CA ASN A 49 29.72 30.46 17.32
C ASN A 49 29.25 29.02 17.04
N PHE A 50 29.60 28.07 17.91
CA PHE A 50 29.15 26.68 17.80
C PHE A 50 27.62 26.57 17.82
N GLN A 51 26.94 27.28 18.71
CA GLN A 51 25.49 27.29 18.77
C GLN A 51 24.87 27.82 17.47
N SER A 52 25.43 28.90 16.91
CA SER A 52 25.00 29.47 15.62
C SER A 52 25.25 28.49 14.45
N GLU A 53 26.41 27.85 14.41
CA GLU A 53 26.77 26.85 13.40
C GLU A 53 25.88 25.60 13.49
N VAL A 54 25.56 25.12 14.69
CA VAL A 54 24.61 24.02 14.90
C VAL A 54 23.21 24.42 14.44
N GLN A 55 22.75 25.63 14.78
CA GLN A 55 21.44 26.10 14.33
C GLN A 55 21.37 26.24 12.81
N THR A 56 22.44 26.72 12.18
CA THR A 56 22.56 26.88 10.73
C THR A 56 22.67 25.53 10.01
N SER A 57 23.44 24.58 10.56
CA SER A 57 23.52 23.23 10.00
C SER A 57 22.20 22.48 10.14
N MET A 58 21.49 22.63 11.26
CA MET A 58 20.15 22.06 11.43
C MET A 58 19.12 22.70 10.50
N SER A 59 19.17 24.00 10.24
CA SER A 59 18.26 24.63 9.27
C SER A 59 18.57 24.19 7.84
N ALA A 60 19.85 24.13 7.46
CA ALA A 60 20.29 23.60 6.17
C ALA A 60 19.91 22.13 5.99
N LEU A 61 20.01 21.30 7.05
CA LEU A 61 19.59 19.90 7.02
C LEU A 61 18.08 19.78 6.80
N ARG A 62 17.26 20.60 7.49
CA ARG A 62 15.80 20.64 7.29
C ARG A 62 15.44 21.05 5.86
N GLN A 63 16.11 22.06 5.30
CA GLN A 63 15.89 22.50 3.92
C GLN A 63 16.29 21.41 2.91
N LYS A 64 17.46 20.78 3.09
CA LYS A 64 17.88 19.66 2.24
C LYS A 64 16.92 18.47 2.33
N ALA A 65 16.43 18.14 3.52
CA ALA A 65 15.44 17.08 3.70
C ALA A 65 14.10 17.41 3.02
N ALA A 66 13.65 18.67 3.08
CA ALA A 66 12.47 19.13 2.36
C ALA A 66 12.66 19.01 0.84
N ASN A 67 13.80 19.45 0.31
CA ASN A 67 14.12 19.33 -1.11
C ASN A 67 14.21 17.87 -1.56
N VAL A 68 14.83 16.99 -0.76
CA VAL A 68 14.87 15.55 -1.06
C VAL A 68 13.46 14.95 -1.05
N LYS A 69 12.58 15.36 -0.13
CA LYS A 69 11.18 14.94 -0.12
C LYS A 69 10.44 15.37 -1.38
N GLU A 70 10.63 16.60 -1.85
CA GLU A 70 10.04 17.10 -3.09
C GLU A 70 10.58 16.38 -4.32
N VAL A 71 11.89 16.19 -4.41
CA VAL A 71 12.54 15.48 -5.51
C VAL A 71 12.13 14.01 -5.51
N ALA A 72 12.07 13.35 -4.36
CA ALA A 72 11.56 11.98 -4.25
C ALA A 72 10.08 11.92 -4.65
N ALA A 73 9.26 12.89 -4.22
CA ALA A 73 7.86 12.97 -4.63
C ALA A 73 7.66 13.31 -6.11
N LYS A 74 8.69 13.80 -6.81
CA LYS A 74 8.73 13.99 -8.27
C LYS A 74 9.31 12.77 -9.00
N ALA A 75 10.30 12.09 -8.41
CA ALA A 75 10.94 10.91 -8.99
C ALA A 75 10.11 9.62 -8.84
N VAL A 76 9.24 9.55 -7.83
CA VAL A 76 8.24 8.49 -7.68
C VAL A 76 7.15 8.60 -8.74
N ILE A 77 6.96 9.79 -9.33
CA ILE A 77 6.10 9.98 -10.50
C ILE A 77 6.98 9.55 -11.67
N PRO A 78 6.70 8.41 -12.33
CA PRO A 78 7.33 8.18 -13.61
C PRO A 78 6.90 9.34 -14.50
N ASP A 79 7.78 9.83 -15.37
CA ASP A 79 7.40 10.88 -16.33
C ASP A 79 6.47 10.24 -17.36
N ILE A 80 5.23 10.02 -16.94
CA ILE A 80 4.23 9.35 -17.74
C ILE A 80 3.57 10.44 -18.58
N GLU A 81 4.17 10.71 -19.74
CA GLU A 81 3.54 11.53 -20.77
C GLU A 81 2.37 10.77 -21.42
N GLY A 82 1.22 11.44 -21.54
CA GLY A 82 0.05 10.98 -22.28
C GLY A 82 -0.67 9.75 -21.71
N ASP A 83 -1.15 8.89 -22.60
CA ASP A 83 -2.02 7.72 -22.34
C ASP A 83 -1.46 6.72 -21.32
N ALA A 84 -0.13 6.72 -21.13
CA ALA A 84 0.49 5.82 -20.17
C ALA A 84 0.05 6.15 -18.73
N GLY A 85 -0.28 7.41 -18.39
CA GLY A 85 -0.67 7.83 -17.03
C GLY A 85 -2.03 7.27 -16.67
N TYR A 86 -2.97 7.43 -17.60
CA TYR A 86 -4.29 6.81 -17.55
C TYR A 86 -4.19 5.28 -17.43
N SER A 87 -3.34 4.63 -18.24
CA SER A 87 -3.16 3.18 -18.21
C SER A 87 -2.60 2.68 -16.87
N TYR A 88 -1.71 3.46 -16.24
CA TYR A 88 -1.17 3.16 -14.91
C TYR A 88 -2.28 3.20 -13.84
N VAL A 89 -3.06 4.29 -13.80
CA VAL A 89 -4.17 4.40 -12.84
C VAL A 89 -5.23 3.33 -13.11
N ALA A 90 -5.56 3.04 -14.36
CA ALA A 90 -6.53 2.02 -14.73
C ALA A 90 -6.08 0.62 -14.30
N SER A 91 -4.81 0.27 -14.50
CA SER A 91 -4.25 -1.02 -14.08
C SER A 91 -4.16 -1.13 -12.56
N GLY A 92 -3.70 -0.08 -11.87
CA GLY A 92 -3.64 -0.03 -10.40
C GLY A 92 -5.02 -0.14 -9.75
N ARG A 93 -6.02 0.56 -10.29
CA ARG A 93 -7.42 0.43 -9.83
C ARG A 93 -7.98 -0.96 -10.07
N LYS A 94 -7.67 -1.58 -11.22
CA LYS A 94 -8.10 -2.95 -11.51
C LYS A 94 -7.49 -3.95 -10.53
N GLN A 95 -6.22 -3.79 -10.18
CA GLN A 95 -5.55 -4.60 -9.16
C GLN A 95 -6.19 -4.40 -7.79
N LEU A 96 -6.40 -3.15 -7.36
CA LEU A 96 -7.04 -2.83 -6.08
C LEU A 96 -8.44 -3.43 -5.97
N ASN A 97 -9.26 -3.31 -7.02
CA ASN A 97 -10.59 -3.92 -7.05
C ASN A 97 -10.52 -5.45 -6.97
N SER A 98 -9.63 -6.08 -7.75
CA SER A 98 -9.46 -7.54 -7.71
C SER A 98 -8.99 -8.04 -6.34
N ASP A 99 -8.09 -7.32 -5.68
CA ASP A 99 -7.60 -7.67 -4.35
C ASP A 99 -8.68 -7.43 -3.29
N SER A 100 -9.47 -6.35 -3.42
CA SER A 100 -10.63 -6.07 -2.57
C SER A 100 -11.70 -7.15 -2.68
N ASP A 101 -12.14 -7.49 -3.89
CA ASP A 101 -13.17 -8.53 -4.11
C ASP A 101 -12.72 -9.88 -3.56
N ARG A 102 -11.44 -10.23 -3.76
CA ARG A 102 -10.86 -11.46 -3.21
C ARG A 102 -10.82 -11.42 -1.68
N LEU A 103 -10.42 -10.30 -1.09
CA LEU A 103 -10.32 -10.17 0.36
C LEU A 103 -11.70 -10.22 1.02
N VAL A 104 -12.69 -9.54 0.44
CA VAL A 104 -14.10 -9.59 0.88
C VAL A 104 -14.60 -11.03 0.89
N GLY A 105 -14.47 -11.75 -0.24
CA GLY A 105 -14.94 -13.15 -0.31
C GLY A 105 -14.28 -14.07 0.72
N LYS A 106 -12.98 -13.90 0.99
CA LYS A 106 -12.30 -14.69 2.04
C LYS A 106 -12.71 -14.30 3.46
N VAL A 107 -13.01 -13.03 3.70
CA VAL A 107 -13.51 -12.57 5.00
C VAL A 107 -14.92 -13.10 5.23
N ASP A 108 -15.77 -13.12 4.21
CA ASP A 108 -17.10 -13.73 4.27
C ASP A 108 -17.02 -15.24 4.55
N ASP A 109 -16.17 -15.98 3.83
CA ASP A 109 -15.92 -17.41 4.09
C ASP A 109 -15.45 -17.67 5.54
N LEU A 110 -14.58 -16.79 6.06
CA LEU A 110 -14.08 -16.87 7.44
C LEU A 110 -15.19 -16.55 8.45
N GLN A 111 -16.03 -15.55 8.17
CA GLN A 111 -17.16 -15.18 9.02
C GLN A 111 -18.16 -16.33 9.11
N ASP A 112 -18.52 -16.96 7.98
CA ASP A 112 -19.39 -18.14 7.94
C ASP A 112 -18.81 -19.28 8.78
N LEU A 113 -17.50 -19.56 8.64
CA LEU A 113 -16.82 -20.60 9.42
C LEU A 113 -16.84 -20.31 10.92
N VAL A 114 -16.58 -19.05 11.32
CA VAL A 114 -16.60 -18.63 12.72
C VAL A 114 -18.03 -18.67 13.28
N GLU A 115 -19.03 -18.27 12.51
CA GLU A 115 -20.44 -18.33 12.90
C GLU A 115 -20.93 -19.79 13.07
N ASP A 116 -20.49 -20.71 12.22
CA ASP A 116 -20.81 -22.12 12.39
C ASP A 116 -20.12 -22.72 13.63
N LEU A 117 -18.86 -22.39 13.88
CA LEU A 117 -18.18 -22.75 15.13
C LEU A 117 -18.89 -22.16 16.36
N ARG A 118 -19.37 -20.91 16.28
CA ARG A 118 -20.14 -20.27 17.34
C ARG A 118 -21.45 -21.01 17.61
N LYS A 119 -22.18 -21.40 16.56
CA LYS A 119 -23.42 -22.19 16.70
C LYS A 119 -23.16 -23.54 17.36
N ASP A 120 -22.10 -24.24 16.97
CA ASP A 120 -21.76 -25.56 17.52
C ASP A 120 -21.35 -25.49 19.00
N VAL A 121 -20.63 -24.44 19.42
CA VAL A 121 -20.30 -24.20 20.83
C VAL A 121 -21.55 -23.86 21.65
N VAL A 122 -22.36 -22.90 21.18
CA VAL A 122 -23.45 -22.32 21.99
C VAL A 122 -24.69 -23.21 22.00
N HIS A 123 -25.07 -23.76 20.85
CA HIS A 123 -26.35 -24.47 20.70
C HIS A 123 -26.19 -25.97 20.86
N ARG A 124 -25.04 -26.52 20.45
CA ARG A 124 -24.79 -27.97 20.52
C ARG A 124 -23.86 -28.37 21.66
N GLY A 125 -23.20 -27.42 22.31
CA GLY A 125 -22.23 -27.68 23.39
C GLY A 125 -20.99 -28.45 22.91
N VAL A 126 -20.73 -28.51 21.60
CA VAL A 126 -19.59 -29.23 21.03
C VAL A 126 -18.36 -28.35 21.15
N ARG A 127 -17.30 -28.89 21.77
CA ARG A 127 -16.00 -28.21 21.84
C ARG A 127 -15.31 -28.27 20.47
N PRO A 128 -14.97 -27.14 19.84
CA PRO A 128 -14.26 -27.11 18.57
C PRO A 128 -12.93 -27.84 18.68
N LEU A 129 -12.57 -28.54 17.61
CA LEU A 129 -11.30 -29.26 17.59
C LEU A 129 -10.14 -28.24 17.63
N PRO A 130 -9.10 -28.42 18.47
CA PRO A 130 -7.98 -27.47 18.55
C PRO A 130 -7.37 -27.15 17.18
N ARG A 131 -7.25 -28.16 16.30
CA ARG A 131 -6.77 -28.01 14.92
C ARG A 131 -7.65 -27.09 14.06
N GLN A 132 -8.96 -27.06 14.29
CA GLN A 132 -9.87 -26.15 13.58
C GLN A 132 -9.69 -24.71 14.06
N LEU A 133 -9.55 -24.50 15.37
CA LEU A 133 -9.27 -23.18 15.95
C LEU A 133 -7.92 -22.61 15.49
N GLU A 134 -6.88 -23.46 15.42
CA GLU A 134 -5.59 -23.08 14.85
C GLU A 134 -5.69 -22.73 13.35
N GLY A 135 -6.52 -23.46 12.60
CA GLY A 135 -6.80 -23.17 11.19
C GLY A 135 -7.43 -21.78 11.02
N VAL A 136 -8.51 -21.50 11.75
CA VAL A 136 -9.20 -20.20 11.77
C VAL A 136 -8.26 -19.08 12.23
N SER A 137 -7.47 -19.30 13.28
CA SER A 137 -6.49 -18.32 13.77
C SER A 137 -5.43 -17.99 12.69
N LYS A 138 -4.96 -19.00 11.96
CA LYS A 138 -4.02 -18.81 10.85
C LYS A 138 -4.65 -18.07 9.67
N GLU A 139 -5.91 -18.36 9.36
CA GLU A 139 -6.67 -17.66 8.31
C GLU A 139 -6.89 -16.19 8.68
N ILE A 140 -7.30 -15.89 9.92
CA ILE A 140 -7.38 -14.53 10.47
C ILE A 140 -6.02 -13.82 10.29
N GLY A 141 -4.94 -14.41 10.78
CA GLY A 141 -3.61 -13.81 10.67
C GLY A 141 -3.12 -13.64 9.22
N GLY A 142 -3.57 -14.49 8.30
CA GLY A 142 -3.33 -14.36 6.86
C GLY A 142 -4.10 -13.18 6.25
N LEU A 143 -5.40 -13.09 6.54
CA LEU A 143 -6.27 -12.02 6.05
C LEU A 143 -5.89 -10.66 6.63
N THR A 144 -5.49 -10.57 7.90
CA THR A 144 -4.97 -9.32 8.48
C THR A 144 -3.72 -8.82 7.74
N LYS A 145 -2.84 -9.73 7.32
CA LYS A 145 -1.65 -9.38 6.53
C LYS A 145 -2.01 -8.95 5.11
N GLU A 146 -2.97 -9.63 4.47
CA GLU A 146 -3.47 -9.24 3.14
C GLU A 146 -4.17 -7.87 3.19
N LEU A 147 -5.00 -7.62 4.20
CA LEU A 147 -5.67 -6.34 4.44
C LEU A 147 -4.65 -5.21 4.64
N LYS A 148 -3.62 -5.44 5.47
CA LYS A 148 -2.56 -4.45 5.70
C LYS A 148 -1.76 -4.14 4.44
N LYS A 149 -1.47 -5.14 3.60
CA LYS A 149 -0.82 -4.91 2.30
C LYS A 149 -1.68 -4.05 1.38
N MET A 150 -2.99 -4.28 1.36
CA MET A 150 -3.92 -3.46 0.57
C MET A 150 -3.98 -2.02 1.10
N GLU A 151 -4.00 -1.84 2.42
CA GLU A 151 -3.92 -0.52 3.06
C GLU A 151 -2.62 0.22 2.70
N ASP A 152 -1.47 -0.45 2.83
CA ASP A 152 -0.15 0.10 2.48
C ASP A 152 -0.09 0.49 1.00
N TYR A 153 -0.63 -0.35 0.10
CA TYR A 153 -0.75 -0.04 -1.32
C TYR A 153 -1.61 1.20 -1.57
N MET A 154 -2.75 1.32 -0.87
CA MET A 154 -3.64 2.46 -1.00
C MET A 154 -2.98 3.77 -0.53
N ILE A 155 -2.18 3.72 0.55
CA ILE A 155 -1.44 4.88 1.07
C ILE A 155 -0.38 5.34 0.06
N GLN A 156 0.26 4.41 -0.66
CA GLN A 156 1.29 4.72 -1.66
C GLN A 156 0.69 5.24 -2.96
N GLU A 157 -0.35 4.58 -3.48
CA GLU A 157 -0.92 4.87 -4.80
C GLU A 157 -1.85 6.09 -4.79
N LYS A 158 -2.62 6.31 -3.72
CA LYS A 158 -3.56 7.44 -3.64
C LYS A 158 -2.94 8.80 -4.01
N PRO A 159 -1.80 9.23 -3.44
CA PRO A 159 -1.19 10.50 -3.82
C PRO A 159 -0.68 10.51 -5.27
N ILE A 160 -0.31 9.36 -5.83
CA ILE A 160 0.15 9.24 -7.23
C ILE A 160 -1.05 9.42 -8.16
N TRP A 161 -2.15 8.71 -7.92
CA TRP A 161 -3.36 8.82 -8.75
C TRP A 161 -3.97 10.21 -8.67
N THR A 162 -4.01 10.84 -7.48
CA THR A 162 -4.47 12.23 -7.34
C THR A 162 -3.67 13.17 -8.23
N LYS A 163 -2.34 13.05 -8.26
CA LYS A 163 -1.51 13.89 -9.13
C LYS A 163 -1.70 13.62 -10.61
N ILE A 164 -1.86 12.35 -11.00
CA ILE A 164 -2.12 12.00 -12.40
C ILE A 164 -3.45 12.63 -12.85
N TRP A 165 -4.50 12.53 -12.02
CA TRP A 165 -5.77 13.17 -12.32
C TRP A 165 -5.69 14.70 -12.33
N GLU A 166 -4.93 15.30 -11.42
CA GLU A 166 -4.68 16.75 -11.44
C GLU A 166 -4.07 17.20 -12.77
N LYS A 167 -3.04 16.49 -13.26
CA LYS A 167 -2.40 16.76 -14.56
C LYS A 167 -3.37 16.54 -15.73
N GLU A 168 -4.09 15.41 -15.75
CA GLU A 168 -5.07 15.13 -16.81
C GLU A 168 -6.20 16.17 -16.83
N LEU A 169 -6.65 16.66 -15.68
CA LEU A 169 -7.66 17.70 -15.59
C LEU A 169 -7.13 19.06 -16.05
N GLU A 170 -5.86 19.39 -15.73
CA GLU A 170 -5.18 20.57 -16.24
C GLU A 170 -5.07 20.52 -17.77
N ASP A 171 -4.65 19.39 -18.34
CA ASP A 171 -4.57 19.18 -19.79
C ASP A 171 -5.96 19.34 -20.47
N VAL A 172 -7.02 18.82 -19.86
CA VAL A 172 -8.40 18.98 -20.36
C VAL A 172 -8.85 20.44 -20.30
N CYS A 173 -8.49 21.17 -19.24
CA CYS A 173 -8.81 22.59 -19.12
C CYS A 173 -8.05 23.41 -20.16
N GLN A 174 -6.76 23.16 -20.33
CA GLN A 174 -5.95 23.79 -21.38
C GLN A 174 -6.53 23.52 -22.77
N GLY A 175 -6.87 22.27 -23.10
CA GLY A 175 -7.46 21.93 -24.39
C GLY A 175 -8.80 22.63 -24.64
N ARG A 176 -9.60 22.86 -23.59
CA ARG A 176 -10.83 23.65 -23.69
C ARG A 176 -10.56 25.14 -23.92
N ASP A 177 -9.57 25.70 -23.24
CA ASP A 177 -9.18 27.10 -23.40
C ASP A 177 -8.59 27.36 -24.79
N GLU A 178 -7.80 26.43 -25.32
CA GLU A 178 -7.31 26.44 -26.69
C GLU A 178 -8.47 26.38 -27.71
N LEU A 179 -9.47 25.51 -27.48
CA LEU A 179 -10.65 25.45 -28.34
C LEU A 179 -11.41 26.77 -28.34
N ARG A 180 -11.60 27.39 -27.18
CA ARG A 180 -12.26 28.70 -27.07
C ARG A 180 -11.48 29.79 -27.81
N LEU A 181 -10.15 29.81 -27.69
CA LEU A 181 -9.31 30.74 -28.42
C LEU A 181 -9.45 30.55 -29.94
N MET A 182 -9.58 29.31 -30.40
CA MET A 182 -9.85 29.02 -31.80
C MET A 182 -11.26 29.43 -32.24
N GLU A 183 -12.27 29.30 -31.38
CA GLU A 183 -13.63 29.80 -31.65
C GLU A 183 -13.63 31.34 -31.79
N ASP A 184 -12.97 32.05 -30.88
CA ASP A 184 -12.82 33.51 -30.94
C ASP A 184 -12.08 33.94 -32.23
N LEU A 185 -11.00 33.24 -32.57
CA LEU A 185 -10.26 33.45 -33.83
C LEU A 185 -11.13 33.23 -35.07
N LEU A 186 -12.02 32.22 -35.06
CA LEU A 186 -12.93 31.97 -36.17
C LEU A 186 -13.96 33.08 -36.36
N VAL A 187 -14.40 33.72 -35.28
CA VAL A 187 -15.28 34.90 -35.35
C VAL A 187 -14.52 36.07 -35.98
N ASP A 188 -13.31 36.37 -35.52
CA ASP A 188 -12.48 37.44 -36.07
C ASP A 188 -12.22 37.24 -37.57
N LEU A 189 -11.85 36.01 -37.98
CA LEU A 189 -11.61 35.69 -39.39
C LEU A 189 -12.88 35.77 -40.25
N ARG A 190 -14.06 35.48 -39.69
CA ARG A 190 -15.35 35.67 -40.39
C ARG A 190 -15.63 37.15 -40.61
N ASP A 191 -15.47 37.97 -39.58
CA ASP A 191 -15.67 39.42 -39.66
C ASP A 191 -14.70 40.04 -40.67
N ASP A 192 -13.45 39.60 -40.69
CA ASP A 192 -12.45 40.07 -41.64
C ASP A 192 -12.78 39.65 -43.08
N LEU A 193 -13.30 38.43 -43.28
CA LEU A 193 -13.75 37.96 -44.59
C LEU A 193 -14.99 38.73 -45.07
N GLU A 194 -15.93 39.04 -44.17
CA GLU A 194 -17.11 39.85 -44.48
C GLU A 194 -16.70 41.26 -44.92
N LYS A 195 -15.83 41.94 -44.15
CA LYS A 195 -15.27 43.25 -44.52
C LYS A 195 -14.51 43.21 -45.86
N ALA A 196 -13.72 42.15 -46.10
CA ALA A 196 -13.03 41.97 -47.37
C ALA A 196 -14.02 41.78 -48.53
N SER A 197 -15.13 41.08 -48.30
CA SER A 197 -16.18 40.91 -49.32
C SER A 197 -16.92 42.22 -49.63
N GLU A 198 -17.23 43.04 -48.61
CA GLU A 198 -17.86 44.35 -48.80
C GLU A 198 -16.96 45.29 -49.59
N THR A 199 -15.67 45.35 -49.24
CA THR A 199 -14.69 46.15 -49.98
C THR A 199 -14.54 45.65 -51.42
N PHE A 200 -14.59 44.34 -51.65
CA PHE A 200 -14.59 43.77 -52.99
C PHE A 200 -15.83 44.18 -53.80
N VAL A 201 -17.02 44.21 -53.18
CA VAL A 201 -18.25 44.70 -53.83
C VAL A 201 -18.12 46.19 -54.21
N LEU A 202 -17.52 47.02 -53.36
CA LEU A 202 -17.26 48.42 -53.69
C LEU A 202 -16.30 48.55 -54.87
N VAL A 203 -15.28 47.69 -54.97
CA VAL A 203 -14.40 47.62 -56.14
C VAL A 203 -15.17 47.15 -57.38
N GLU A 204 -16.05 46.17 -57.27
CA GLU A 204 -16.93 45.77 -58.38
C GLU A 204 -17.88 46.89 -58.83
N GLN A 205 -18.43 47.67 -57.90
CA GLN A 205 -19.29 48.79 -58.21
C GLN A 205 -18.51 49.90 -58.90
N ALA A 206 -17.33 50.27 -58.38
CA ALA A 206 -16.46 51.24 -58.99
C ALA A 206 -16.04 50.83 -60.42
N THR A 207 -15.72 49.54 -60.64
CA THR A 207 -15.40 49.03 -61.99
C THR A 207 -16.62 49.00 -62.91
N LYS A 208 -17.81 48.64 -62.39
CA LYS A 208 -19.07 48.73 -63.16
C LYS A 208 -19.42 50.16 -63.53
N GLU A 209 -19.29 51.12 -62.62
CA GLU A 209 -19.50 52.55 -62.89
C GLU A 209 -18.49 53.07 -63.91
N GLN A 210 -17.21 52.69 -63.77
CA GLN A 210 -16.19 52.95 -64.78
C GLN A 210 -16.56 52.37 -66.16
N MET A 211 -17.20 51.20 -66.22
CA MET A 211 -17.68 50.61 -67.47
C MET A 211 -19.02 51.18 -67.97
N LYS A 212 -19.85 51.74 -67.08
CA LYS A 212 -21.17 52.30 -67.40
C LYS A 212 -21.09 53.75 -67.88
N ASP A 213 -20.13 54.52 -67.38
CA ASP A 213 -19.65 55.74 -68.05
C ASP A 213 -19.10 55.43 -69.46
N ASN A 214 -18.82 54.16 -69.75
CA ASN A 214 -18.43 53.64 -71.06
C ASN A 214 -19.59 52.99 -71.87
N GLY A 215 -20.85 52.91 -71.40
CA GLY A 215 -21.93 52.25 -72.19
C GLY A 215 -23.35 52.17 -71.57
N THR A 216 -24.30 52.78 -72.29
CA THR A 216 -25.77 52.94 -72.19
C THR A 216 -26.72 51.83 -71.64
N ASN A 217 -27.70 52.28 -70.83
CA ASN A 217 -29.16 51.98 -70.75
C ASN A 217 -29.74 50.59 -71.15
N ALA A 218 -30.49 49.94 -70.24
CA ALA A 218 -31.90 49.53 -70.43
C ALA A 218 -32.47 48.67 -69.27
N SER A 219 -33.74 48.94 -68.95
CA SER A 219 -34.61 48.33 -67.94
C SER A 219 -35.13 46.93 -68.28
N ALA A 220 -35.39 46.08 -67.27
CA ALA A 220 -36.57 45.20 -67.20
C ALA A 220 -36.62 44.42 -65.87
N GLY A 221 -37.79 44.32 -65.24
CA GLY A 221 -37.99 43.44 -64.09
C GLY A 221 -39.40 43.51 -63.49
N SER A 222 -40.34 42.76 -64.09
CA SER A 222 -41.66 42.47 -63.52
C SER A 222 -41.76 40.95 -63.31
N ALA A 223 -41.96 40.50 -62.08
CA ALA A 223 -42.72 39.28 -61.74
C ALA A 223 -42.92 39.18 -60.22
N ARG A 224 -44.18 39.09 -59.81
CA ARG A 224 -44.64 38.95 -58.42
C ARG A 224 -44.95 37.48 -58.08
N GLN A 225 -44.91 37.25 -56.78
CA GLN A 225 -44.94 36.04 -55.98
C GLN A 225 -46.33 35.40 -55.69
N PHE A 226 -46.26 34.09 -55.36
CA PHE A 226 -46.93 33.30 -54.31
C PHE A 226 -48.46 33.13 -54.22
N SER A 227 -48.89 31.87 -54.01
CA SER A 227 -49.49 31.39 -52.74
C SER A 227 -50.06 29.97 -52.86
N ARG A 228 -49.89 29.13 -51.81
CA ARG A 228 -50.93 28.26 -51.18
C ARG A 228 -50.34 27.21 -50.23
N GLY A 229 -50.99 27.04 -49.07
CA GLY A 229 -51.15 25.72 -48.45
C GLY A 229 -50.89 25.62 -46.95
N LEU A 230 -51.91 25.93 -46.14
CA LEU A 230 -52.05 25.54 -44.72
C LEU A 230 -53.03 24.36 -44.66
N ASN A 231 -52.72 23.31 -43.89
CA ASN A 231 -53.73 22.39 -43.35
C ASN A 231 -53.36 21.99 -41.91
N SER A 232 -54.24 22.38 -41.00
CA SER A 232 -54.38 21.93 -39.62
C SER A 232 -55.31 20.72 -39.60
N LEU A 233 -55.04 19.75 -38.73
CA LEU A 233 -55.98 19.24 -37.72
C LEU A 233 -55.37 18.05 -36.98
N GLY A 234 -55.37 18.16 -35.65
CA GLY A 234 -55.04 17.07 -34.75
C GLY A 234 -56.27 16.37 -34.20
N ASN A 235 -55.97 15.61 -33.14
CA ASN A 235 -56.83 14.99 -32.13
C ASN A 235 -57.24 13.53 -32.39
N SER A 236 -56.77 12.63 -31.51
CA SER A 236 -57.67 11.96 -30.55
C SER A 236 -56.85 11.12 -29.56
N LEU A 237 -57.09 11.40 -28.28
CA LEU A 237 -56.74 10.54 -27.14
C LEU A 237 -57.48 9.20 -27.20
N ASP A 238 -56.74 8.15 -26.88
CA ASP A 238 -56.93 7.20 -25.76
C ASP A 238 -58.35 6.80 -25.31
N GLN A 239 -58.62 5.49 -25.37
CA GLN A 239 -59.58 4.81 -24.48
C GLN A 239 -59.39 3.28 -24.48
N ASN A 240 -59.24 2.73 -23.28
CA ASN A 240 -59.45 1.33 -22.86
C ASN A 240 -58.33 0.30 -23.08
N ALA A 241 -57.63 -0.06 -21.99
CA ALA A 241 -57.54 -1.46 -21.52
C ALA A 241 -56.75 -1.58 -20.19
N ALA A 242 -57.20 -0.88 -19.15
CA ALA A 242 -56.92 -1.30 -17.77
C ALA A 242 -57.99 -2.34 -17.39
N LYS A 243 -57.61 -3.63 -17.32
CA LYS A 243 -58.26 -4.71 -16.54
C LYS A 243 -57.71 -6.10 -16.95
N GLU A 244 -56.55 -6.46 -16.43
CA GLU A 244 -56.20 -7.86 -16.07
C GLU A 244 -54.79 -7.87 -15.50
N GLY A 245 -54.60 -8.41 -14.30
CA GLY A 245 -53.26 -8.48 -13.70
C GLY A 245 -53.25 -8.64 -12.18
N VAL A 246 -54.40 -8.59 -11.51
CA VAL A 246 -54.52 -8.67 -10.04
C VAL A 246 -54.96 -10.07 -9.56
N LEU A 247 -54.81 -11.11 -10.37
CA LEU A 247 -55.16 -12.50 -9.98
C LEU A 247 -54.06 -13.52 -10.36
N GLY A 248 -52.79 -13.12 -10.27
CA GLY A 248 -51.64 -14.00 -10.55
C GLY A 248 -50.90 -14.55 -9.32
N GLU A 249 -51.12 -13.98 -8.12
CA GLU A 249 -50.18 -14.19 -6.99
C GLU A 249 -50.57 -15.28 -5.99
N VAL A 250 -51.62 -16.07 -6.24
CA VAL A 250 -52.02 -17.17 -5.33
C VAL A 250 -51.69 -18.56 -5.90
N ARG A 251 -50.88 -18.64 -6.98
CA ARG A 251 -50.33 -19.90 -7.49
C ARG A 251 -48.78 -20.00 -7.40
N ALA A 252 -48.12 -19.00 -6.82
CA ALA A 252 -46.65 -18.88 -6.79
C ALA A 252 -46.00 -19.32 -5.47
N LEU A 253 -46.47 -20.42 -4.87
CA LEU A 253 -45.65 -21.19 -3.92
C LEU A 253 -45.63 -22.64 -4.41
N GLN A 254 -44.89 -22.86 -5.49
CA GLN A 254 -44.37 -24.19 -5.79
C GLN A 254 -43.24 -24.50 -4.80
N PRO A 255 -43.11 -25.75 -4.32
CA PRO A 255 -41.94 -26.14 -3.54
C PRO A 255 -40.65 -25.94 -4.35
N ASN A 256 -39.74 -25.08 -3.85
CA ASN A 256 -38.42 -24.81 -4.44
C ASN A 256 -37.53 -26.06 -4.31
N HIS A 257 -37.65 -26.93 -5.30
CA HIS A 257 -36.83 -28.12 -5.46
C HIS A 257 -35.41 -27.75 -5.96
N GLU A 258 -35.26 -26.60 -6.62
CA GLU A 258 -33.97 -26.06 -7.08
C GLU A 258 -33.09 -25.61 -5.91
N ASP A 259 -33.62 -24.81 -4.96
CA ASP A 259 -32.89 -24.44 -3.74
C ASP A 259 -32.44 -25.66 -2.94
N ARG A 260 -33.29 -26.71 -2.90
CA ARG A 260 -32.98 -27.97 -2.22
C ARG A 260 -31.89 -28.77 -2.96
N LEU A 261 -31.91 -28.79 -4.29
CA LEU A 261 -30.86 -29.43 -5.10
C LEU A 261 -29.54 -28.69 -4.98
N GLU A 262 -29.57 -27.36 -5.00
CA GLU A 262 -28.38 -26.51 -4.84
C GLU A 262 -27.77 -26.65 -3.43
N ALA A 263 -28.60 -26.78 -2.40
CA ALA A 263 -28.14 -27.08 -1.04
C ALA A 263 -27.50 -28.47 -0.93
N ILE A 264 -28.05 -29.48 -1.62
CA ILE A 264 -27.47 -30.84 -1.67
C ILE A 264 -26.14 -30.84 -2.42
N GLU A 265 -26.04 -30.11 -3.53
CA GLU A 265 -24.81 -29.97 -4.31
C GLU A 265 -23.70 -29.27 -3.50
N ARG A 266 -24.01 -28.20 -2.78
CA ARG A 266 -23.06 -27.53 -1.87
C ARG A 266 -22.59 -28.47 -0.75
N ALA A 267 -23.51 -29.22 -0.14
CA ALA A 267 -23.16 -30.19 0.91
C ALA A 267 -22.28 -31.33 0.38
N GLU A 268 -22.56 -31.83 -0.82
CA GLU A 268 -21.77 -32.88 -1.48
C GLU A 268 -20.38 -32.37 -1.88
N LYS A 269 -20.28 -31.13 -2.39
CA LYS A 269 -19.01 -30.47 -2.71
C LYS A 269 -18.15 -30.27 -1.45
N LEU A 270 -18.75 -29.88 -0.32
CA LEU A 270 -18.05 -29.72 0.95
C LEU A 270 -17.56 -31.09 1.49
N ARG A 271 -18.37 -32.14 1.35
CA ARG A 271 -18.00 -33.52 1.68
C ARG A 271 -16.90 -34.07 0.77
N GLN A 272 -16.91 -33.75 -0.53
CA GLN A 272 -15.84 -34.11 -1.45
C GLN A 272 -14.54 -33.38 -1.13
N LYS A 273 -14.61 -32.10 -0.74
CA LYS A 273 -13.45 -31.33 -0.23
C LYS A 273 -12.90 -31.94 1.06
N GLU A 274 -13.77 -32.40 1.98
CA GLU A 274 -13.38 -33.11 3.19
C GLU A 274 -12.73 -34.48 2.88
N LEU A 275 -13.32 -35.27 1.99
CA LEU A 275 -12.76 -36.55 1.53
C LEU A 275 -11.42 -36.38 0.81
N ALA A 276 -11.28 -35.35 -0.01
CA ALA A 276 -10.01 -34.98 -0.62
C ALA A 276 -8.97 -34.56 0.43
N SER A 277 -9.40 -33.89 1.50
CA SER A 277 -8.53 -33.55 2.64
C SER A 277 -8.10 -34.78 3.46
N ARG A 278 -8.90 -35.85 3.45
CA ARG A 278 -8.59 -37.17 4.05
C ARG A 278 -7.74 -38.08 3.16
N LYS A 279 -7.71 -37.87 1.83
CA LYS A 279 -6.95 -38.70 0.87
C LYS A 279 -5.42 -38.51 0.92
N GLY A 280 -4.88 -37.79 1.91
CA GLY A 280 -3.46 -37.82 2.22
C GLY A 280 -3.19 -38.84 3.32
N ASN A 281 -2.48 -39.93 3.02
CA ASN A 281 -1.97 -40.84 4.05
C ASN A 281 -1.32 -40.01 5.17
N PRO A 282 -1.59 -40.28 6.46
CA PRO A 282 -1.01 -39.53 7.58
C PRO A 282 0.51 -39.44 7.46
N LEU A 283 1.15 -40.53 7.04
CA LEU A 283 2.58 -40.60 6.72
C LEU A 283 3.03 -39.58 5.65
N HIS A 284 2.25 -39.34 4.60
CA HIS A 284 2.60 -38.35 3.56
C HIS A 284 2.52 -36.92 4.08
N ARG A 285 1.61 -36.66 5.03
CA ARG A 285 1.50 -35.36 5.70
C ARG A 285 2.67 -35.14 6.65
N GLU A 286 3.00 -36.16 7.45
CA GLU A 286 4.17 -36.16 8.34
C GLU A 286 5.47 -36.00 7.55
N ILE A 287 5.64 -36.67 6.40
CA ILE A 287 6.81 -36.47 5.53
C ILE A 287 6.85 -35.04 4.99
N LYS A 288 5.71 -34.48 4.56
CA LYS A 288 5.66 -33.10 4.04
C LYS A 288 5.97 -32.07 5.12
N ASP A 289 5.51 -32.31 6.34
CA ASP A 289 5.77 -31.44 7.49
C ASP A 289 7.22 -31.61 7.97
N PHE A 290 7.78 -32.83 8.00
CA PHE A 290 9.20 -33.12 8.29
C PHE A 290 10.16 -32.47 7.28
N VAL A 291 9.80 -32.45 6.00
CA VAL A 291 10.55 -31.78 4.93
C VAL A 291 10.44 -30.26 5.04
N LYS A 292 9.25 -29.72 5.36
CA LYS A 292 9.05 -28.27 5.61
C LYS A 292 9.80 -27.78 6.84
N GLU A 293 9.86 -28.59 7.89
CA GLU A 293 10.61 -28.31 9.12
C GLU A 293 12.13 -28.40 8.92
N GLY A 294 12.60 -28.78 7.72
CA GLY A 294 14.02 -28.80 7.38
C GLY A 294 14.82 -29.88 8.12
N LYS A 295 14.14 -30.84 8.77
CA LYS A 295 14.75 -31.97 9.49
C LYS A 295 15.36 -33.01 8.54
N LEU A 296 15.02 -32.95 7.25
CA LEU A 296 15.70 -33.71 6.21
C LEU A 296 17.09 -33.11 5.97
N LYS A 297 18.14 -33.78 6.45
CA LYS A 297 19.53 -33.41 6.16
C LYS A 297 19.74 -33.38 4.64
N LYS A 298 20.11 -32.22 4.10
CA LYS A 298 20.28 -31.98 2.64
C LYS A 298 21.45 -32.76 2.00
N SER A 299 22.21 -33.51 2.79
CA SER A 299 23.50 -34.12 2.41
C SER A 299 23.57 -35.63 2.68
N GLY A 300 22.48 -36.37 2.51
CA GLY A 300 22.44 -37.79 2.88
C GLY A 300 21.50 -38.64 2.05
N GLY A 301 21.54 -38.51 0.73
CA GLY A 301 20.92 -39.49 -0.16
C GLY A 301 21.74 -40.79 -0.24
N PHE A 302 21.14 -41.84 -0.81
CA PHE A 302 21.80 -43.13 -1.11
C PHE A 302 23.16 -42.95 -1.82
N GLU A 303 23.28 -41.95 -2.69
CA GLU A 303 24.51 -41.63 -3.42
C GLU A 303 25.68 -41.19 -2.51
N GLU A 304 25.43 -40.52 -1.39
CA GLU A 304 26.50 -40.13 -0.44
C GLU A 304 26.96 -41.33 0.40
N VAL A 305 26.02 -42.20 0.78
CA VAL A 305 26.33 -43.47 1.46
C VAL A 305 27.11 -44.39 0.52
N GLU A 306 26.73 -44.46 -0.75
CA GLU A 306 27.45 -45.26 -1.75
C GLU A 306 28.81 -44.66 -2.08
N ARG A 307 28.95 -43.32 -2.12
CA ARG A 307 30.26 -42.66 -2.23
C ARG A 307 31.15 -42.97 -1.03
N GLN A 308 30.63 -42.91 0.19
CA GLN A 308 31.38 -43.26 1.40
C GLN A 308 31.76 -44.75 1.42
N ARG A 309 30.89 -45.64 0.97
CA ARG A 309 31.17 -47.06 0.83
C ARG A 309 32.28 -47.30 -0.20
N LEU A 310 32.20 -46.69 -1.38
CA LEU A 310 33.22 -46.81 -2.41
C LEU A 310 34.58 -46.28 -1.95
N LEU A 311 34.61 -45.15 -1.23
CA LEU A 311 35.84 -44.60 -0.65
C LEU A 311 36.44 -45.52 0.43
N LYS A 312 35.60 -46.17 1.25
CA LYS A 312 36.04 -47.17 2.22
C LYS A 312 36.58 -48.42 1.52
N ASP A 313 35.87 -48.94 0.53
CA ASP A 313 36.29 -50.11 -0.25
C ASP A 313 37.58 -49.83 -1.03
N GLU A 314 37.76 -48.62 -1.58
CA GLU A 314 38.98 -48.20 -2.26
C GLU A 314 40.15 -48.04 -1.29
N ARG A 315 39.90 -47.48 -0.09
CA ARG A 315 40.90 -47.39 0.98
C ARG A 315 41.36 -48.78 1.41
N ILE A 316 40.44 -49.69 1.69
CA ILE A 316 40.74 -51.06 2.09
C ILE A 316 41.50 -51.77 0.97
N ARG A 317 41.09 -51.61 -0.29
CA ARG A 317 41.79 -52.21 -1.43
C ARG A 317 43.22 -51.67 -1.57
N ARG A 318 43.43 -50.38 -1.33
CA ARG A 318 44.74 -49.73 -1.36
C ARG A 318 45.61 -50.22 -0.21
N GLU A 319 45.08 -50.27 1.01
CA GLU A 319 45.78 -50.76 2.21
C GLU A 319 46.19 -52.23 2.05
N VAL A 320 45.31 -53.09 1.54
CA VAL A 320 45.61 -54.49 1.23
C VAL A 320 46.68 -54.61 0.15
N TRP A 321 46.62 -53.78 -0.90
CA TRP A 321 47.63 -53.74 -1.95
C TRP A 321 49.00 -53.27 -1.43
N GLU A 322 49.03 -52.24 -0.59
CA GLU A 322 50.24 -51.71 0.05
C GLU A 322 50.85 -52.69 1.05
N ARG A 323 50.01 -53.42 1.80
CA ARG A 323 50.44 -54.52 2.70
C ARG A 323 51.01 -55.69 1.91
N GLN A 324 50.43 -56.04 0.77
CA GLN A 324 50.90 -57.13 -0.08
C GLN A 324 52.17 -56.78 -0.88
N ASN A 325 52.37 -55.49 -1.21
CA ASN A 325 53.57 -54.97 -1.85
C ASN A 325 54.68 -54.53 -0.87
N GLY A 326 54.49 -54.73 0.44
CA GLY A 326 55.54 -54.59 1.45
C GLY A 326 55.98 -53.16 1.77
N TYR A 327 55.11 -52.16 1.55
CA TYR A 327 55.45 -50.74 1.79
C TYR A 327 55.07 -50.22 3.19
N ILE A 328 54.33 -51.02 3.96
CA ILE A 328 53.91 -50.70 5.34
C ILE A 328 54.46 -51.80 6.27
N PRO A 329 55.23 -51.47 7.33
CA PRO A 329 55.61 -52.45 8.32
C PRO A 329 54.36 -52.96 9.05
N GLU A 330 54.29 -54.26 9.30
CA GLU A 330 53.27 -54.88 10.16
C GLU A 330 53.49 -54.42 11.60
N GLU A 331 53.08 -53.19 11.93
CA GLU A 331 52.87 -52.75 13.30
C GLU A 331 51.49 -53.19 13.77
N GLY A 332 51.47 -53.69 15.00
CA GLY A 332 50.40 -54.46 15.59
C GLY A 332 49.09 -53.70 15.74
N GLU A 333 48.05 -54.50 15.97
CA GLU A 333 46.73 -54.06 16.39
C GLU A 333 46.84 -53.09 17.58
N GLU A 334 46.69 -51.79 17.33
CA GLU A 334 46.42 -50.80 18.37
C GLU A 334 44.99 -50.31 18.20
N TYR A 335 44.19 -50.64 19.22
CA TYR A 335 42.82 -50.23 19.40
C TYR A 335 42.78 -48.74 19.72
N GLU A 336 42.15 -47.92 18.89
CA GLU A 336 41.68 -46.59 19.31
C GLU A 336 40.20 -46.67 19.68
N GLU A 337 39.95 -46.81 20.98
CA GLU A 337 38.67 -46.60 21.67
C GLU A 337 38.53 -45.11 22.01
N TYR A 338 37.44 -44.44 21.59
CA TYR A 338 36.90 -43.26 22.29
C TYR A 338 35.38 -43.09 22.05
N GLU A 339 34.65 -43.42 23.12
CA GLU A 339 33.40 -42.86 23.67
C GLU A 339 32.19 -42.58 22.76
N GLU A 340 31.21 -43.48 22.84
CA GLU A 340 29.79 -43.18 22.61
C GLU A 340 29.12 -42.90 23.96
N TYR A 341 28.55 -41.70 24.11
CA TYR A 341 27.82 -41.26 25.29
C TYR A 341 26.56 -42.11 25.48
N GLU A 342 26.45 -42.80 26.62
CA GLU A 342 25.21 -43.38 27.13
C GLU A 342 24.27 -42.26 27.59
N GLU A 343 23.04 -42.25 27.10
CA GLU A 343 21.90 -41.63 27.80
C GLU A 343 20.74 -42.64 27.86
N GLU A 344 20.15 -42.67 29.05
CA GLU A 344 19.39 -43.76 29.67
C GLU A 344 18.01 -44.05 29.05
N GLU A 345 17.55 -45.30 29.26
CA GLU A 345 16.15 -45.71 29.21
C GLU A 345 15.31 -44.89 30.21
N ASP A 346 14.07 -44.54 29.85
CA ASP A 346 12.92 -45.18 30.53
C ASP A 346 11.56 -44.83 29.91
N GLY A 347 10.66 -45.80 29.98
CA GLY A 347 9.23 -45.62 29.75
C GLY A 347 8.42 -46.20 30.90
N ALA A 348 7.51 -45.41 31.47
CA ALA A 348 6.34 -45.85 32.24
C ALA A 348 5.35 -44.66 32.33
N GLN A 349 4.15 -44.73 31.77
CA GLN A 349 2.88 -45.23 32.32
C GLN A 349 2.30 -44.48 33.54
N GLN A 350 0.95 -44.39 33.49
CA GLN A 350 -0.03 -43.68 34.32
C GLN A 350 0.07 -43.85 35.85
N GLU A 351 -0.38 -42.84 36.60
CA GLU A 351 -1.43 -42.99 37.62
C GLU A 351 -2.15 -41.66 37.96
N GLU A 352 -3.37 -41.81 38.48
CA GLU A 352 -4.34 -40.80 38.89
C GLU A 352 -3.96 -39.99 40.14
N GLY A 353 -4.61 -38.83 40.31
CA GLY A 353 -5.30 -38.55 41.58
C GLY A 353 -4.81 -37.39 42.46
N GLY A 354 -5.49 -36.24 42.33
CA GLY A 354 -5.96 -35.48 43.50
C GLY A 354 -5.22 -34.20 43.92
N GLY A 355 -5.98 -33.09 44.00
CA GLY A 355 -5.90 -32.20 45.17
C GLY A 355 -5.20 -30.84 45.03
N GLU A 356 -6.02 -29.83 44.74
CA GLU A 356 -6.08 -28.52 45.41
C GLU A 356 -5.03 -27.40 45.23
N GLU A 357 -5.63 -26.19 45.20
CA GLU A 357 -5.14 -24.85 45.52
C GLU A 357 -4.35 -24.02 44.47
N ALA A 358 -5.08 -23.04 43.93
CA ALA A 358 -4.57 -21.77 43.44
C ALA A 358 -3.85 -20.99 44.57
N PRO A 359 -2.94 -20.06 44.24
CA PRO A 359 -3.42 -18.69 44.04
C PRO A 359 -2.72 -17.87 42.95
N ALA A 360 -3.51 -16.96 42.40
CA ALA A 360 -3.21 -15.60 41.92
C ALA A 360 -1.76 -15.20 41.61
N ALA A 361 -1.52 -14.77 40.36
CA ALA A 361 -0.52 -13.76 40.04
C ALA A 361 -1.06 -12.82 38.96
N GLY A 362 -0.96 -11.52 39.27
CA GLY A 362 -1.65 -10.44 38.59
C GLY A 362 -1.06 -10.02 37.24
N THR A 363 -1.95 -9.47 36.43
CA THR A 363 -1.68 -8.61 35.29
C THR A 363 -1.12 -7.25 35.73
N PRO A 364 -0.08 -6.71 35.09
CA PRO A 364 0.27 -5.31 35.21
C PRO A 364 -0.43 -4.46 34.14
N ASP A 365 -1.06 -3.39 34.64
CA ASP A 365 -1.07 -2.01 34.16
C ASP A 365 -1.56 -1.64 32.74
N GLY A 366 -2.40 -0.61 32.71
CA GLY A 366 -3.05 -0.08 31.51
C GLY A 366 -4.08 1.02 31.78
N THR A 367 -3.62 2.14 32.34
CA THR A 367 -4.00 3.54 32.01
C THR A 367 -5.44 3.97 31.65
N ALA A 368 -5.82 5.08 32.33
CA ALA A 368 -6.53 6.27 31.84
C ALA A 368 -8.07 6.35 31.93
N ALA A 369 -8.53 7.11 32.94
CA ALA A 369 -9.72 7.97 32.84
C ALA A 369 -9.63 9.11 33.89
N GLN A 370 -9.10 10.26 33.48
CA GLN A 370 -9.31 11.53 34.14
C GLN A 370 -9.61 12.57 33.06
N GLU A 371 -10.88 12.95 32.93
CA GLU A 371 -11.26 14.27 32.45
C GLU A 371 -12.30 14.83 33.41
N ALA A 372 -11.90 15.88 34.11
CA ALA A 372 -12.76 16.79 34.82
C ALA A 372 -12.28 18.21 34.49
N LYS A 373 -13.24 19.03 34.05
CA LYS A 373 -13.25 20.50 33.99
C LYS A 373 -12.43 21.22 32.91
#